data_AF-A0A914EU34-F1
#
_entry.id   AF-A0A914EU34-F1
#
_cell.length_a   1.000
_cell.length_b   1.000
_cell.length_c   1.000
_cell.angle_alpha   90.00
_cell.angle_beta   90.00
_cell.angle_gamma   90.00
#
_symmetry.space_group_name_H-M   'P 1'
#
loop_
_entity.id
_entity.type
_entity.pdbx_description
1 polymer ?
#
loop_
_entity_poly.entity_id
_entity_poly.type
_entity_poly.pdbx_seq_one_letter_code
_entity_poly.pdbx_strand_id
1 'polypeptide(L)' 'MDDLAMKIGVMPSFISVLRQHPKLAYKWLFGPSLPYQYRLNGEHAWPDAKDAILTAETRMYPLGKRVT' A
#
# COMPACT_ATOMS: atom_id res chain seq x y z
N MET A 1 13.62 -3.12 5.49
CA MET A 1 12.53 -2.31 6.08
C MET A 1 11.45 -3.21 6.66
N ASP A 2 11.10 -4.29 5.95
CA ASP A 2 10.10 -5.25 6.39
C ASP A 2 10.46 -5.97 7.70
N ASP A 3 11.73 -6.30 7.93
CA ASP A 3 12.16 -6.91 9.20
C ASP A 3 11.89 -6.03 10.42
N LEU A 4 12.08 -4.73 10.29
CA LEU A 4 11.77 -3.76 11.34
C LEU A 4 10.27 -3.59 11.48
N ALA A 5 9.54 -3.48 10.37
CA ALA A 5 8.08 -3.36 10.39
C ALA A 5 7.40 -4.60 10.98
N MET A 6 7.98 -5.79 10.78
CA MET A 6 7.54 -7.04 11.38
C MET A 6 7.84 -7.09 12.88
N LYS A 7 9.03 -6.62 13.31
CA LYS A 7 9.37 -6.49 14.74
C LYS A 7 8.46 -5.51 15.48
N ILE A 8 8.05 -4.43 14.83
CA ILE A 8 7.13 -3.43 15.41
C ILE A 8 5.66 -3.88 15.27
N GLY A 9 5.37 -4.94 14.49
CA GLY A 9 4.01 -5.44 14.28
C GLY A 9 3.15 -4.55 13.37
N VAL A 10 3.79 -3.66 12.62
CA VAL A 10 3.14 -2.67 11.74
C VAL A 10 2.80 -3.26 10.37
N MET A 11 3.54 -4.29 9.95
CA MET A 11 3.29 -4.96 8.68
C MET A 11 2.12 -5.96 8.83
N PRO A 12 1.00 -5.75 8.11
CA PRO A 12 -0.13 -6.69 8.17
C PRO A 12 0.26 -8.02 7.50
N SER A 13 -0.29 -9.13 7.99
CA SER A 13 -0.03 -10.43 7.35
C SER A 13 -0.61 -10.46 5.95
N PHE A 14 0.21 -10.86 4.97
CA PHE A 14 -0.17 -10.88 3.56
C PHE A 14 -1.48 -11.64 3.31
N ILE A 15 -1.65 -12.80 3.96
CA ILE A 15 -2.84 -13.65 3.84
C ILE A 15 -4.10 -12.92 4.35
N SER A 16 -3.98 -12.15 5.44
CA SER A 16 -5.11 -11.37 5.96
C SER A 16 -5.50 -10.26 5.01
N VAL A 17 -4.52 -9.56 4.44
CA VAL A 17 -4.77 -8.50 3.44
C VAL A 17 -5.37 -9.08 2.17
N LEU A 18 -4.87 -10.22 1.70
CA LEU A 18 -5.41 -10.91 0.52
C LEU A 18 -6.89 -11.28 0.70
N ARG A 19 -7.27 -11.75 1.89
CA ARG A 19 -8.66 -12.13 2.20
C ARG A 19 -9.59 -10.92 2.29
N GLN A 20 -9.16 -9.83 2.92
CA GLN A 20 -9.99 -8.64 3.12
C GLN A 20 -10.03 -7.73 1.88
N HIS A 21 -8.88 -7.58 1.21
CA HIS A 21 -8.65 -6.62 0.14
C HIS A 21 -7.77 -7.23 -0.97
N PRO A 22 -8.33 -8.08 -1.85
CA PRO A 22 -7.57 -8.76 -2.89
C PRO A 22 -6.88 -7.80 -3.88
N LYS A 23 -7.49 -6.64 -4.17
CA LYS A 23 -6.88 -5.60 -5.00
C LYS A 23 -5.62 -5.01 -4.39
N LEU A 24 -5.63 -4.80 -3.06
CA LEU A 24 -4.48 -4.26 -2.34
C LEU A 24 -3.34 -5.27 -2.31
N ALA A 25 -3.65 -6.55 -2.05
CA ALA A 25 -2.66 -7.62 -2.09
C ALA A 25 -2.04 -7.81 -3.49
N TYR A 26 -2.83 -7.66 -4.55
CA TYR A 26 -2.32 -7.69 -5.92
C TYR A 26 -1.33 -6.53 -6.20
N LYS A 27 -1.68 -5.30 -5.80
CA LYS A 27 -0.76 -4.15 -5.89
C LYS A 27 0.47 -4.31 -5.00
N TRP A 28 0.36 -5.02 -3.88
CA TRP A 28 1.50 -5.29 -3.01
C TRP A 28 2.48 -6.30 -3.64
N LEU A 29 1.97 -7.35 -4.30
CA LEU A 29 2.81 -8.35 -4.97
C LEU A 29 3.41 -7.86 -6.29
N PHE A 30 2.60 -7.22 -7.13
CA PHE A 30 2.96 -6.88 -8.51
C PHE A 30 3.21 -5.39 -8.73
N GLY A 31 2.99 -4.57 -7.70
CA GLY A 31 3.21 -3.14 -7.75
C GLY A 31 4.53 -2.70 -7.12
N PRO A 32 4.82 -1.40 -7.15
CA PRO A 32 6.03 -0.85 -6.57
C PRO A 32 6.00 -0.93 -5.03
N SER A 33 7.17 -1.07 -4.41
CA SER A 33 7.31 -0.99 -2.95
C SER A 33 6.98 0.43 -2.47
N LEU A 34 5.80 0.59 -1.88
CA LEU A 34 5.26 1.87 -1.43
C LEU A 34 5.44 2.02 0.09
N PRO A 35 5.99 3.14 0.60
CA PRO A 35 6.16 3.34 2.04
C PRO A 35 4.82 3.36 2.82
N TYR A 36 3.71 3.60 2.13
CA TYR A 36 2.35 3.56 2.70
C TYR A 36 1.96 2.19 3.23
N GLN A 37 2.60 1.10 2.77
CA GLN A 37 2.33 -0.26 3.27
C GLN A 37 2.61 -0.41 4.76
N TYR A 38 3.57 0.34 5.29
CA TYR A 38 3.92 0.37 6.71
C TYR A 38 3.02 1.28 7.55
N ARG A 39 1.94 1.84 6.99
CA ARG A 39 0.95 2.61 7.76
C ARG A 39 -0.45 2.00 7.65
N LEU A 40 -0.54 0.77 7.13
CA LEU A 40 -1.81 0.04 7.03
C LEU A 40 -2.27 -0.52 8.39
N ASN A 41 -1.34 -0.77 9.32
CA ASN A 41 -1.63 -1.32 10.63
C ASN A 41 -0.66 -0.76 11.69
N GLY A 42 -1.02 -0.89 12.97
CA GLY A 42 -0.24 -0.37 14.11
C GLY A 42 -0.81 0.90 14.75
N GLU A 43 -0.14 1.40 15.79
CA GLU A 43 -0.61 2.54 16.61
C GLU A 43 -0.74 3.85 15.81
N HIS A 44 0.11 4.00 14.78
CA HIS A 44 0.10 5.17 13.90
C HIS A 44 -0.39 4.80 12.49
N ALA A 45 -1.40 3.93 12.42
CA ALA A 45 -2.05 3.58 11.16
C ALA A 45 -2.72 4.81 10.54
N TRP A 46 -2.52 4.99 9.24
CA TRP A 46 -3.16 6.05 8.48
C TRP A 46 -4.35 5.46 7.71
N PRO A 47 -5.60 5.87 8.00
CA PRO A 47 -6.79 5.29 7.38
C PRO A 47 -6.77 5.37 5.84
N ASP A 48 -6.27 6.48 5.30
CA ASP A 48 -6.23 6.72 3.84
C ASP A 48 -5.01 6.07 3.16
N ALA A 49 -4.18 5.32 3.89
CA ALA A 49 -3.03 4.63 3.30
C ALA A 49 -3.46 3.65 2.19
N LYS A 50 -4.63 3.03 2.34
CA LYS A 50 -5.20 2.12 1.32
C LYS A 50 -5.50 2.87 0.03
N ASP A 51 -6.19 4.00 0.11
CA ASP A 51 -6.54 4.82 -1.05
C ASP A 51 -5.29 5.45 -1.68
N ALA A 52 -4.32 5.84 -0.86
CA ALA A 52 -3.03 6.35 -1.34
C ALA A 52 -2.25 5.30 -2.17
N ILE A 53 -2.27 4.02 -1.75
CA ILE A 53 -1.66 2.92 -2.50
C ILE A 53 -2.40 2.69 -3.83
N LEU A 54 -3.73 2.69 -3.81
CA LEU A 54 -4.54 2.50 -5.03
C LEU A 54 -4.36 3.65 -6.03
N THR A 55 -4.21 4.87 -5.53
CA THR A 55 -4.05 6.10 -6.35
C THR A 55 -2.58 6.37 -6.71
N ALA A 56 -1.63 5.56 -6.21
CA ALA A 56 -0.20 5.77 -6.41
C ALA A 56 0.19 5.79 -7.90
N GLU A 57 -0.44 4.96 -8.73
CA GLU A 57 -0.15 4.87 -10.17
C GLU A 57 -0.52 6.17 -10.90
N THR A 58 -1.65 6.79 -10.55
CA THR A 58 -2.05 8.08 -11.10
C THR A 58 -1.04 9.19 -10.77
N ARG A 59 -0.37 9.07 -9.62
CA ARG A 59 0.67 10.02 -9.18
C ARG A 59 2.02 9.75 -9.84
N MET A 60 2.38 8.48 -10.05
CA MET A 60 3.66 8.09 -10.65
C MET A 60 3.72 8.38 -12.15
N TYR A 61 2.59 8.30 -12.87
CA TYR A 61 2.54 8.54 -14.31
C TYR A 61 1.64 9.74 -14.68
N PRO A 62 2.03 10.98 -14.34
CA PRO A 62 1.22 12.16 -14.63
C PRO A 62 1.19 12.52 -16.13
N LEU A 63 2.05 11.90 -16.94
CA LEU A 63 2.33 12.23 -18.34
C LEU A 63 1.14 11.99 -19.30
N GLY A 64 0.12 11.24 -18.89
CA GLY A 64 -1.06 10.96 -19.71
C GLY A 64 -2.18 12.02 -19.65
N LYS A 65 -2.03 13.09 -18.84
CA LYS A 65 -3.09 14.10 -18.64
C LYS A 65 -3.11 15.23 -19.67
N ARG A 66 -2.82 14.93 -20.95
CA ARG A 66 -3.06 15.91 -22.02
C ARG A 66 -4.57 16.01 -22.23
N VAL A 67 -5.17 17.02 -21.63
CA VAL A 67 -6.55 17.43 -21.88
C VAL A 67 -6.52 18.21 -23.20
N THR A 68 -6.96 17.58 -24.29
CA THR A 68 -7.27 18.26 -25.56
C THR A 68 -8.53 19.09 -25.44
#